data_AF-A0A2T0SF24-F1
#
_entry.id   AF-A0A2T0SF24-F1
#
_cell.length_a   1.000
_cell.length_b   1.000
_cell.length_c   1.000
_cell.angle_alpha   90.00
_cell.angle_beta   90.00
_cell.angle_gamma   90.00
#
_symmetry.space_group_name_H-M   'P 1'
#
loop_
_entity.id
_entity.type
_entity.pdbx_description
1 polymer ?
#
loop_
_entity_poly.entity_id
_entity_poly.type
_entity_poly.pdbx_seq_one_letter_code
_entity_poly.pdbx_strand_id
1 'polypeptide(L)'
;MKRNGPMLTLLAGIGVAAVLFLLSLQATRNADAALTAPAAVASAPEPRVKAGVVAVPDGGRASSPPVARVPTAGTPTTADGQPPAQQPTPDGSYAGRLTAGTLALTIKGGKAIAYVCDGRRTEAWLKGTARDGRFDLSGKNGATLTGTADKRHATGRITLNGRTSDVDIATVRKPSGLYRATADVRGAKLVGGWIVLEDGSQVGLATIGGRPATPSRVDVTTGRATVDGTPVTATPADPAR
;
A
#
# COMPACT_ATOMS: atom_id res chain seq x y z
N MET A 1 -27.57 28.60 -54.89
CA MET A 1 -27.22 29.03 -53.52
C MET A 1 -26.25 28.00 -52.92
N LYS A 2 -25.04 28.39 -52.48
CA LYS A 2 -24.05 27.47 -51.90
C LYS A 2 -24.39 27.20 -50.42
N ARG A 3 -24.45 25.92 -50.02
CA ARG A 3 -24.73 25.48 -48.64
C ARG A 3 -23.43 25.38 -47.85
N ASN A 4 -23.16 26.35 -46.98
CA ASN A 4 -21.96 26.37 -46.11
C ASN A 4 -22.17 25.66 -44.75
N GLY A 5 -23.28 24.94 -44.57
CA GLY A 5 -23.71 24.36 -43.29
C GLY A 5 -22.70 23.42 -42.59
N PRO A 6 -22.03 22.49 -43.27
CA PRO A 6 -21.21 21.46 -42.59
C PRO A 6 -19.93 21.98 -41.91
N MET A 7 -19.40 23.14 -42.29
CA MET A 7 -18.14 23.65 -41.71
C MET A 7 -18.35 24.51 -40.47
N LEU A 8 -19.49 25.19 -40.29
CA LEU A 8 -19.71 26.02 -39.10
C LEU A 8 -19.80 25.19 -37.82
N THR A 9 -20.40 24.00 -37.87
CA THR A 9 -20.47 23.09 -36.71
C THR A 9 -19.11 22.52 -36.31
N LEU A 10 -18.23 22.25 -37.29
CA LEU A 10 -16.87 21.78 -37.02
C LEU A 10 -16.01 22.87 -36.35
N LEU A 11 -16.13 24.12 -36.81
CA LEU A 11 -15.46 25.29 -36.23
C LEU A 11 -15.90 25.57 -34.78
N ALA A 12 -17.19 25.45 -34.48
CA ALA A 12 -17.71 25.63 -33.13
C ALA A 12 -17.14 24.61 -32.12
N GLY A 13 -17.01 23.33 -32.52
CA GLY A 13 -16.45 22.29 -31.66
C GLY A 13 -14.96 22.50 -31.34
N ILE A 14 -14.17 22.96 -32.30
CA ILE A 14 -12.74 23.26 -32.12
C ILE A 14 -12.54 24.43 -31.14
N GLY A 15 -13.40 25.46 -31.19
CA GLY A 15 -13.34 26.59 -30.26
C GLY A 15 -13.48 26.18 -28.80
N VAL A 16 -14.45 25.32 -28.48
CA VAL A 16 -14.67 24.83 -27.10
C VAL A 16 -13.48 23.99 -26.62
N ALA A 17 -12.93 23.12 -27.46
CA ALA A 17 -11.76 22.32 -27.13
C ALA A 17 -10.51 23.18 -26.86
N ALA A 18 -10.28 24.22 -27.67
CA ALA A 18 -9.17 25.15 -27.48
C ALA A 18 -9.29 25.96 -26.17
N VAL A 19 -10.50 26.43 -25.83
CA VAL A 19 -10.77 27.15 -24.56
C VAL A 19 -10.52 26.25 -23.35
N LEU A 20 -11.00 25.00 -23.38
CA LEU A 20 -10.75 24.03 -22.29
C LEU A 20 -9.27 23.68 -22.14
N PHE A 21 -8.54 23.55 -23.25
CA PHE A 21 -7.09 23.31 -23.22
C PHE A 21 -6.33 24.51 -22.62
N LEU A 22 -6.66 25.74 -23.03
CA LEU A 22 -6.07 26.97 -22.48
C LEU A 22 -6.34 27.13 -20.97
N LEU A 23 -7.55 26.81 -20.51
CA LEU A 23 -7.91 26.78 -19.08
C LEU A 23 -7.09 25.72 -18.30
N SER A 24 -6.85 24.55 -18.90
CA SER A 24 -6.02 23.50 -18.28
C SER A 24 -4.56 23.94 -18.13
N LEU A 25 -4.01 24.72 -19.07
CA LEU A 25 -2.64 25.24 -18.98
C LEU A 25 -2.49 26.37 -17.94
N GLN A 26 -3.51 27.19 -17.74
CA GLN A 26 -3.55 28.20 -16.66
C GLN A 26 -3.52 27.55 -15.27
N ALA A 27 -4.29 26.46 -15.07
CA ALA A 27 -4.32 25.73 -13.81
C ALA A 27 -2.95 25.16 -13.41
N THR A 28 -2.19 24.63 -14.37
CA THR A 28 -0.84 24.09 -14.11
C THR A 28 0.19 25.18 -13.79
N ARG A 29 0.15 26.33 -14.47
CA ARG A 29 1.09 27.44 -14.23
C ARG A 29 0.91 28.07 -12.84
N ASN A 30 -0.31 28.12 -12.33
CA ASN A 30 -0.62 28.64 -11.00
C ASN A 30 -0.12 27.70 -9.87
N ALA A 31 0.11 26.41 -10.16
CA ALA A 31 0.65 25.46 -9.19
C ALA A 31 2.19 25.60 -9.03
N ASP A 32 2.92 25.86 -10.12
CA ASP A 32 4.37 26.12 -10.09
C ASP A 32 4.71 27.46 -9.39
N ALA A 33 3.92 28.51 -9.65
CA ALA A 33 4.12 29.83 -9.06
C ALA A 33 3.99 29.86 -7.52
N ALA A 34 3.27 28.89 -6.93
CA ALA A 34 3.08 28.78 -5.48
C ALA A 34 4.29 28.21 -4.72
N LEU A 35 5.31 27.71 -5.41
CA LEU A 35 6.49 27.06 -4.82
C LEU A 35 7.75 27.93 -4.73
N THR A 36 7.68 29.20 -5.16
CA THR A 36 8.85 30.11 -5.14
C THR A 36 8.55 31.44 -4.44
N ALA A 37 8.59 31.45 -3.10
CA ALA A 37 8.62 32.67 -2.29
C ALA A 37 9.58 32.47 -1.10
N PRO A 38 10.68 33.24 -0.99
CA PRO A 38 11.61 33.12 0.12
C PRO A 38 11.11 33.88 1.36
N ALA A 39 10.86 33.17 2.46
CA ALA A 39 10.60 33.79 3.75
C ALA A 39 11.92 34.28 4.36
N ALA A 40 12.09 35.60 4.43
CA ALA A 40 13.30 36.24 4.94
C ALA A 40 13.37 36.24 6.49
N VAL A 41 14.61 36.39 6.98
CA VAL A 41 14.96 36.52 8.40
C VAL A 41 14.47 37.83 9.03
N ALA A 42 14.06 37.77 10.30
CA ALA A 42 13.94 38.91 11.21
C ALA A 42 14.15 38.46 12.67
N SER A 43 14.69 39.34 13.53
CA SER A 43 15.40 38.96 14.77
C SER A 43 14.77 39.51 16.07
N ALA A 44 15.00 38.78 17.17
CA ALA A 44 15.17 39.29 18.55
C ALA A 44 13.92 39.90 19.28
N PRO A 45 13.91 40.07 20.63
CA PRO A 45 15.01 39.91 21.60
C PRO A 45 14.77 38.99 22.83
N GLU A 46 15.83 38.80 23.61
CA GLU A 46 15.93 37.95 24.82
C GLU A 46 15.52 38.67 26.14
N PRO A 47 15.23 37.94 27.23
CA PRO A 47 15.38 38.41 28.60
C PRO A 47 16.69 37.91 29.25
N ARG A 48 17.57 38.86 29.58
CA ARG A 48 18.82 38.70 30.33
C ARG A 48 18.61 38.29 31.80
N VAL A 49 19.33 37.27 32.30
CA VAL A 49 19.73 37.20 33.74
C VAL A 49 21.18 36.72 33.93
N LYS A 50 22.00 37.69 34.38
CA LYS A 50 23.27 37.65 35.13
C LYS A 50 24.18 36.40 35.15
N ALA A 51 25.45 36.65 34.81
CA ALA A 51 26.60 35.84 35.19
C ALA A 51 26.91 35.90 36.70
N GLY A 52 27.49 34.82 37.23
CA GLY A 52 28.16 34.76 38.52
C GLY A 52 29.39 33.87 38.41
N VAL A 53 30.59 34.47 38.42
CA VAL A 53 31.89 33.78 38.39
C VAL A 53 32.38 33.57 39.82
N VAL A 54 32.73 32.33 40.19
CA VAL A 54 33.75 32.04 41.22
C VAL A 54 34.56 30.81 40.77
N ALA A 55 35.84 30.80 41.11
CA ALA A 55 36.86 29.92 40.53
C ALA A 55 37.00 28.54 41.18
N VAL A 56 37.68 27.65 40.46
CA VAL A 56 38.34 26.44 40.96
C VAL A 56 39.58 26.83 41.78
N PRO A 57 39.91 26.08 42.84
CA PRO A 57 41.29 25.63 42.99
C PRO A 57 41.42 24.11 43.14
N ASP A 58 42.54 23.60 42.66
CA ASP A 58 42.93 22.20 42.63
C ASP A 58 43.73 21.81 43.91
N GLY A 59 43.88 20.51 44.18
CA GLY A 59 44.83 19.97 45.16
C GLY A 59 44.24 19.32 46.43
N GLY A 60 44.13 17.98 46.43
CA GLY A 60 43.68 17.20 47.59
C GLY A 60 44.14 15.73 47.54
N ARG A 61 45.31 15.45 48.10
CA ARG A 61 46.07 14.19 47.96
C ARG A 61 45.46 12.97 48.69
N ALA A 62 45.31 11.87 47.95
CA ALA A 62 45.36 10.45 48.35
C ALA A 62 44.39 9.86 49.40
N SER A 63 43.75 8.73 49.05
CA SER A 63 43.92 7.43 49.75
C SER A 63 43.24 6.25 49.01
N SER A 64 43.91 5.10 49.02
CA SER A 64 43.41 3.75 48.65
C SER A 64 43.83 2.78 49.78
N PRO A 65 43.42 1.50 49.83
CA PRO A 65 42.47 0.74 49.00
C PRO A 65 41.19 0.44 49.85
N PRO A 66 40.66 -0.78 50.13
CA PRO A 66 40.98 -2.17 49.76
C PRO A 66 40.16 -2.71 48.58
N VAL A 67 40.28 -4.02 48.29
CA VAL A 67 39.57 -4.76 47.23
C VAL A 67 38.39 -5.56 47.80
N ALA A 68 37.19 -5.40 47.22
CA ALA A 68 36.08 -6.33 47.44
C ALA A 68 35.99 -7.33 46.25
N ARG A 69 35.91 -8.63 46.55
CA ARG A 69 35.87 -9.70 45.54
C ARG A 69 34.59 -9.62 44.71
N VAL A 70 34.74 -9.56 43.38
CA VAL A 70 33.66 -9.83 42.43
C VAL A 70 33.36 -11.34 42.48
N PRO A 71 32.12 -11.78 42.71
CA PRO A 71 31.77 -13.19 42.52
C PRO A 71 31.79 -13.50 41.02
N THR A 72 32.60 -14.49 40.62
CA THR A 72 32.58 -15.03 39.26
C THR A 72 31.23 -15.71 39.02
N ALA A 73 30.26 -14.98 38.50
CA ALA A 73 29.06 -15.56 37.93
C ALA A 73 29.49 -16.45 36.75
N GLY A 74 29.18 -17.75 36.84
CA GLY A 74 29.53 -18.70 35.80
C GLY A 74 28.93 -18.26 34.46
N THR A 75 29.74 -18.32 33.40
CA THR A 75 29.24 -18.20 32.03
C THR A 75 28.11 -19.22 31.83
N PRO A 76 26.90 -18.81 31.42
CA PRO A 76 25.89 -19.78 31.02
C PRO A 76 26.46 -20.52 29.80
N THR A 77 26.59 -21.84 29.92
CA THR A 77 26.87 -22.70 28.77
C THR A 77 25.83 -22.39 27.70
N THR A 78 26.28 -21.92 26.54
CA THR A 78 25.45 -21.80 25.35
C THR A 78 24.94 -23.20 25.00
N ALA A 79 23.72 -23.51 25.42
CA ALA A 79 23.01 -24.68 24.91
C ALA A 79 22.92 -24.53 23.38
N ASP A 80 23.24 -25.60 22.66
CA ASP A 80 23.39 -25.57 21.20
C ASP A 80 22.21 -24.87 20.54
N GLY A 81 22.52 -23.73 19.90
CA GLY A 81 21.55 -22.86 19.26
C GLY A 81 21.02 -23.47 17.97
N GLN A 82 20.26 -24.56 18.06
CA GLN A 82 19.40 -24.98 16.97
C GLN A 82 18.47 -23.80 16.65
N PRO A 83 18.50 -23.25 15.41
CA PRO A 83 17.63 -22.14 15.04
C PRO A 83 16.18 -22.51 15.36
N PRO A 84 15.36 -21.57 15.88
CA PRO A 84 13.95 -21.83 16.14
C PRO A 84 13.32 -22.46 14.89
N ALA A 85 12.70 -23.63 15.06
CA ALA A 85 12.17 -24.39 13.94
C ALA A 85 11.18 -23.51 13.16
N GLN A 86 11.52 -23.23 11.90
CA GLN A 86 10.80 -22.31 11.03
C GLN A 86 9.33 -22.72 10.91
N GLN A 87 8.45 -22.02 11.64
CA GLN A 87 7.03 -22.35 11.64
C GLN A 87 6.42 -21.89 10.31
N PRO A 88 5.78 -22.79 9.55
CA PRO A 88 5.15 -22.39 8.29
C PRO A 88 4.03 -21.38 8.55
N THR A 89 4.09 -20.22 7.89
CA THR A 89 2.99 -19.26 7.90
C THR A 89 1.72 -19.97 7.42
N PRO A 90 0.58 -19.88 8.14
CA PRO A 90 -0.61 -20.64 7.81
C PRO A 90 -1.16 -20.25 6.44
N ASP A 91 -1.48 -21.27 5.63
CA ASP A 91 -2.30 -21.11 4.43
C ASP A 91 -3.68 -20.56 4.84
N GLY A 92 -4.14 -19.52 4.15
CA GLY A 92 -5.36 -18.80 4.52
C GLY A 92 -5.70 -17.65 3.60
N SER A 93 -6.96 -17.23 3.66
CA SER A 93 -7.46 -15.99 3.06
C SER A 93 -7.78 -14.99 4.17
N TYR A 94 -7.53 -13.72 3.90
CA TYR A 94 -7.79 -12.61 4.81
C TYR A 94 -8.38 -11.46 3.99
N ALA A 95 -9.35 -10.73 4.55
CA ALA A 95 -9.89 -9.54 3.89
C ALA A 95 -10.45 -8.54 4.91
N GLY A 96 -10.37 -7.26 4.59
CA GLY A 96 -10.88 -6.21 5.45
C GLY A 96 -10.79 -4.82 4.84
N ARG A 97 -11.42 -3.85 5.50
CA ARG A 97 -11.43 -2.43 5.12
C ARG A 97 -10.31 -1.70 5.87
N LEU A 98 -9.52 -0.93 5.14
CA LEU A 98 -8.43 -0.07 5.64
C LEU A 98 -8.69 1.38 5.21
N THR A 99 -7.95 2.33 5.79
CA THR A 99 -7.94 3.73 5.33
C THR A 99 -7.53 3.86 3.85
N ALA A 100 -6.70 2.94 3.35
CA ALA A 100 -6.21 2.92 1.97
C ALA A 100 -7.17 2.24 0.96
N GLY A 101 -8.34 1.76 1.39
CA GLY A 101 -9.27 0.97 0.58
C GLY A 101 -9.54 -0.40 1.20
N THR A 102 -10.11 -1.32 0.44
CA THR A 102 -10.28 -2.72 0.89
C THR A 102 -9.05 -3.52 0.50
N LEU A 103 -8.52 -4.33 1.42
CA LEU A 103 -7.40 -5.26 1.19
C LEU A 103 -7.92 -6.69 1.25
N ALA A 104 -7.42 -7.54 0.36
CA ALA A 104 -7.46 -8.99 0.50
C ALA A 104 -6.06 -9.59 0.32
N LEU A 105 -5.76 -10.61 1.12
CA LEU A 105 -4.50 -11.35 1.13
C LEU A 105 -4.82 -12.85 1.06
N THR A 106 -4.11 -13.59 0.23
CA THR A 106 -4.16 -15.06 0.20
C THR A 106 -2.75 -15.60 0.34
N ILE A 107 -2.54 -16.48 1.33
CA ILE A 107 -1.31 -17.20 1.60
C ILE A 107 -1.54 -18.68 1.25
N LYS A 108 -0.62 -19.26 0.46
CA LYS A 108 -0.68 -20.67 0.06
C LYS A 108 0.72 -21.22 -0.24
N GLY A 109 1.12 -22.32 0.39
CA GLY A 109 2.45 -22.93 0.20
C GLY A 109 3.63 -22.00 0.54
N GLY A 110 3.38 -21.02 1.41
CA GLY A 110 4.31 -19.92 1.71
C GLY A 110 4.66 -19.00 0.53
N LYS A 111 3.76 -18.90 -0.46
CA LYS A 111 3.65 -17.78 -1.38
C LYS A 111 2.46 -16.93 -0.96
N ALA A 112 2.50 -15.64 -1.26
CA ALA A 112 1.42 -14.71 -0.95
C ALA A 112 1.05 -13.87 -2.19
N ILE A 113 -0.25 -13.61 -2.36
CA ILE A 113 -0.79 -12.59 -3.27
C ILE A 113 -1.72 -11.68 -2.48
N ALA A 114 -1.61 -10.37 -2.70
CA ALA A 114 -2.51 -9.39 -2.12
C ALA A 114 -3.05 -8.45 -3.20
N TYR A 115 -4.22 -7.89 -2.90
CA TYR A 115 -4.91 -6.94 -3.74
C TYR A 115 -5.55 -5.85 -2.89
N VAL A 116 -5.34 -4.59 -3.28
CA VAL A 116 -5.99 -3.43 -2.66
C VAL A 116 -6.80 -2.68 -3.69
N CYS A 117 -8.04 -2.35 -3.32
CA CYS A 117 -9.00 -1.70 -4.18
C CYS A 117 -9.91 -0.75 -3.38
N ASP A 118 -10.05 0.50 -3.83
CA ASP A 118 -11.03 1.48 -3.31
C ASP A 118 -12.37 1.48 -4.08
N GLY A 119 -12.49 0.63 -5.11
CA GLY A 119 -13.65 0.56 -6.00
C GLY A 119 -13.80 1.78 -6.92
N ARG A 120 -12.77 2.62 -7.06
CA ARG A 120 -12.80 3.86 -7.86
C ARG A 120 -11.57 4.02 -8.76
N ARG A 121 -10.38 4.12 -8.19
CA ARG A 121 -9.12 4.47 -8.88
C ARG A 121 -7.87 3.86 -8.25
N THR A 122 -7.88 3.58 -6.94
CA THR A 122 -6.76 2.97 -6.25
C THR A 122 -6.81 1.46 -6.50
N GLU A 123 -5.84 0.95 -7.26
CA GLU A 123 -5.64 -0.47 -7.50
C GLU A 123 -4.17 -0.83 -7.26
N ALA A 124 -3.90 -1.85 -6.46
CA ALA A 124 -2.56 -2.42 -6.30
C ALA A 124 -2.61 -3.95 -6.19
N TRP A 125 -1.84 -4.61 -7.05
CA TRP A 125 -1.55 -6.05 -6.97
C TRP A 125 -0.15 -6.24 -6.41
N LEU A 126 -0.01 -7.05 -5.35
CA LEU A 126 1.26 -7.38 -4.72
C LEU A 126 1.44 -8.90 -4.68
N LYS A 127 2.69 -9.36 -4.78
CA LYS A 127 3.08 -10.77 -4.68
C LYS A 127 4.37 -10.91 -3.89
N GLY A 128 4.55 -12.06 -3.26
CA GLY A 128 5.80 -12.38 -2.56
C GLY A 128 5.73 -13.69 -1.79
N THR A 129 6.41 -13.74 -0.65
CA THR A 129 6.60 -14.94 0.16
C THR A 129 5.91 -14.81 1.51
N ALA A 130 5.64 -15.97 2.11
CA ALA A 130 5.18 -16.09 3.48
C ALA A 130 5.93 -17.25 4.16
N ARG A 131 6.74 -16.95 5.18
CA ARG A 131 7.54 -17.89 5.97
C ARG A 131 7.61 -17.38 7.41
N ASP A 132 7.78 -18.26 8.39
CA ASP A 132 8.03 -17.88 9.79
C ASP A 132 6.94 -16.99 10.41
N GLY A 133 5.67 -17.24 10.07
CA GLY A 133 4.53 -16.42 10.46
C GLY A 133 4.50 -15.02 9.80
N ARG A 134 5.52 -14.65 9.03
CA ARG A 134 5.69 -13.37 8.33
C ARG A 134 5.28 -13.49 6.87
N PHE A 135 4.92 -12.35 6.28
CA PHE A 135 4.83 -12.16 4.84
C PHE A 135 5.57 -10.90 4.39
N ASP A 136 6.10 -10.96 3.17
CA ASP A 136 6.69 -9.83 2.46
C ASP A 136 6.22 -9.89 1.00
N LEU A 137 5.53 -8.83 0.56
CA LEU A 137 5.00 -8.71 -0.80
C LEU A 137 5.37 -7.36 -1.39
N SER A 138 5.71 -7.37 -2.67
CA SER A 138 5.92 -6.17 -3.48
C SER A 138 4.99 -6.14 -4.69
N GLY A 139 4.70 -4.93 -5.16
CA GLY A 139 3.86 -4.67 -6.33
C GLY A 139 4.45 -3.58 -7.22
N LYS A 140 3.67 -3.16 -8.22
CA LYS A 140 4.05 -2.03 -9.09
C LYS A 140 4.08 -0.72 -8.31
N ASN A 141 4.73 0.30 -8.87
CA ASN A 141 4.74 1.68 -8.37
C ASN A 141 5.24 1.82 -6.91
N GLY A 142 6.15 0.95 -6.47
CA GLY A 142 6.67 0.95 -5.10
C GLY A 142 5.68 0.45 -4.05
N ALA A 143 4.59 -0.22 -4.45
CA ALA A 143 3.66 -0.83 -3.51
C ALA A 143 4.35 -1.95 -2.71
N THR A 144 4.23 -1.94 -1.39
CA THR A 144 4.74 -3.00 -0.50
C THR A 144 3.72 -3.35 0.58
N LEU A 145 3.73 -4.61 1.02
CA LEU A 145 2.91 -5.11 2.13
C LEU A 145 3.78 -6.08 2.94
N THR A 146 4.08 -5.72 4.18
CA THR A 146 4.90 -6.54 5.08
C THR A 146 4.24 -6.67 6.45
N GLY A 147 4.34 -7.85 7.06
CA GLY A 147 3.55 -8.12 8.26
C GLY A 147 3.60 -9.57 8.72
N THR A 148 2.69 -9.93 9.61
CA THR A 148 2.54 -11.26 10.20
C THR A 148 1.12 -11.78 10.01
N ALA A 149 0.97 -13.09 9.82
CA ALA A 149 -0.33 -13.74 9.67
C ALA A 149 -0.43 -14.97 10.57
N ASP A 150 -1.54 -15.06 11.31
CA ASP A 150 -1.92 -16.20 12.12
C ASP A 150 -3.26 -16.79 11.66
N LYS A 151 -3.85 -17.71 12.43
CA LYS A 151 -5.11 -18.40 12.06
C LYS A 151 -6.37 -17.52 12.14
N ARG A 152 -6.26 -16.25 12.54
CA ARG A 152 -7.36 -15.30 12.79
C ARG A 152 -7.13 -13.96 12.11
N HIS A 153 -5.92 -13.41 12.15
CA HIS A 153 -5.61 -12.08 11.61
C HIS A 153 -4.35 -12.09 10.73
N ALA A 154 -4.29 -11.12 9.81
CA ALA A 154 -3.06 -10.66 9.19
C ALA A 154 -2.85 -9.18 9.55
N THR A 155 -1.73 -8.89 10.20
CA THR A 155 -1.37 -7.56 10.69
C THR A 155 -0.06 -7.07 10.07
N GLY A 156 0.16 -5.77 9.97
CA GLY A 156 1.41 -5.24 9.42
C GLY A 156 1.31 -3.81 8.91
N ARG A 157 2.10 -3.50 7.88
CA ARG A 157 2.06 -2.20 7.19
C ARG A 157 1.95 -2.39 5.69
N ILE A 158 1.19 -1.50 5.06
CA ILE A 158 1.11 -1.36 3.62
C ILE A 158 1.62 0.00 3.19
N THR A 159 2.42 0.04 2.11
CA THR A 159 2.82 1.27 1.43
C THR A 159 2.19 1.32 0.05
N LEU A 160 1.46 2.39 -0.26
CA LEU A 160 0.84 2.65 -1.56
C LEU A 160 1.08 4.11 -1.95
N ASN A 161 1.58 4.36 -3.17
CA ASN A 161 1.84 5.70 -3.70
C ASN A 161 2.68 6.56 -2.74
N GLY A 162 3.71 5.98 -2.11
CA GLY A 162 4.57 6.64 -1.13
C GLY A 162 3.97 6.84 0.28
N ARG A 163 2.69 6.51 0.50
CA ARG A 163 2.03 6.61 1.81
C ARG A 163 1.99 5.26 2.50
N THR A 164 2.35 5.25 3.78
CA THR A 164 2.28 4.05 4.63
C THR A 164 1.03 4.09 5.51
N SER A 165 0.41 2.94 5.76
CA SER A 165 -0.66 2.78 6.76
C SER A 165 -0.59 1.39 7.38
N ASP A 166 -1.14 1.25 8.58
CA ASP A 166 -1.22 -0.04 9.26
C ASP A 166 -2.29 -0.95 8.62
N VAL A 167 -2.11 -2.25 8.83
CA VAL A 167 -2.98 -3.32 8.37
C VAL A 167 -3.40 -4.14 9.59
N ASP A 168 -4.69 -4.33 9.74
CA ASP A 168 -5.31 -5.40 10.51
C ASP A 168 -6.52 -5.89 9.70
N ILE A 169 -6.48 -7.16 9.27
CA ILE A 169 -7.56 -7.80 8.53
C ILE A 169 -7.82 -9.20 9.08
N ALA A 170 -9.09 -9.55 9.24
CA ALA A 170 -9.50 -10.86 9.71
C ALA A 170 -9.32 -11.94 8.61
N THR A 171 -9.13 -13.19 9.04
CA THR A 171 -9.23 -14.35 8.16
C THR A 171 -10.67 -14.51 7.68
N VAL A 172 -10.84 -14.91 6.42
CA VAL A 172 -12.14 -15.11 5.79
C VAL A 172 -12.26 -16.49 5.16
N ARG A 173 -13.47 -17.03 5.14
CA ARG A 173 -13.78 -18.33 4.53
C ARG A 173 -14.51 -18.13 3.20
N LYS A 174 -14.42 -19.12 2.30
CA LYS A 174 -15.22 -19.14 1.07
C LYS A 174 -16.71 -18.92 1.37
N PRO A 175 -17.44 -18.10 0.59
CA PRO A 175 -17.03 -17.46 -0.66
C PRO A 175 -16.23 -16.15 -0.52
N SER A 176 -15.90 -15.71 0.68
CA SER A 176 -15.16 -14.47 0.91
C SER A 176 -13.66 -14.63 0.60
N GLY A 177 -13.02 -13.54 0.19
CA GLY A 177 -11.61 -13.49 -0.20
C GLY A 177 -11.34 -12.79 -1.54
N LEU A 178 -10.17 -13.06 -2.11
CA LEU A 178 -9.69 -12.45 -3.35
C LEU A 178 -10.05 -13.30 -4.58
N TYR A 179 -10.66 -12.66 -5.58
CA TYR A 179 -10.95 -13.23 -6.89
C TYR A 179 -10.21 -12.45 -7.98
N ARG A 180 -9.80 -13.16 -9.04
CA ARG A 180 -9.03 -12.60 -10.16
C ARG A 180 -9.53 -13.16 -11.49
N ALA A 181 -9.63 -12.31 -12.50
CA ALA A 181 -9.84 -12.70 -13.88
C ALA A 181 -8.66 -12.21 -14.73
N THR A 182 -8.21 -13.04 -15.67
CA THR A 182 -7.24 -12.65 -16.71
C THR A 182 -7.64 -13.30 -18.03
N ALA A 183 -7.78 -12.51 -19.08
CA ALA A 183 -8.16 -12.95 -20.42
C ALA A 183 -7.55 -12.02 -21.47
N ASP A 184 -7.58 -12.41 -22.74
CA ASP A 184 -7.23 -11.52 -23.85
C ASP A 184 -8.51 -11.13 -24.60
N VAL A 185 -8.80 -9.83 -24.63
CA VAL A 185 -10.01 -9.25 -25.21
C VAL A 185 -9.60 -8.37 -26.39
N ARG A 186 -9.93 -8.80 -27.62
CA ARG A 186 -9.59 -8.08 -28.87
C ARG A 186 -8.10 -7.74 -28.99
N GLY A 187 -7.22 -8.66 -28.56
CA GLY A 187 -5.77 -8.48 -28.55
C GLY A 187 -5.21 -7.64 -27.40
N ALA A 188 -6.05 -7.16 -26.47
CA ALA A 188 -5.64 -6.44 -25.28
C ALA A 188 -5.85 -7.30 -24.02
N LYS A 189 -4.81 -7.39 -23.18
CA LYS A 189 -4.87 -8.14 -21.93
C LYS A 189 -5.85 -7.49 -20.94
N LEU A 190 -6.86 -8.25 -20.54
CA LEU A 190 -7.76 -7.95 -19.44
C LEU A 190 -7.17 -8.46 -18.12
N VAL A 191 -7.22 -7.64 -17.08
CA VAL A 191 -6.98 -8.05 -15.68
C VAL A 191 -8.09 -7.46 -14.81
N GLY A 192 -8.83 -8.29 -14.09
CA GLY A 192 -9.85 -7.87 -13.13
C GLY A 192 -9.57 -8.44 -11.74
N GLY A 193 -9.86 -7.67 -10.70
CA GLY A 193 -9.75 -8.08 -9.30
C GLY A 193 -11.01 -7.74 -8.52
N TRP A 194 -11.43 -8.66 -7.66
CA TRP A 194 -12.56 -8.48 -6.76
C TRP A 194 -12.19 -8.95 -5.35
N ILE A 195 -12.60 -8.16 -4.36
CA ILE A 195 -12.55 -8.54 -2.95
C ILE A 195 -13.97 -8.78 -2.50
N VAL A 196 -14.25 -9.98 -2.01
CA VAL A 196 -15.51 -10.35 -1.38
C VAL A 196 -15.27 -10.35 0.13
N LEU A 197 -15.96 -9.48 0.86
CA LEU A 197 -15.88 -9.40 2.32
C LEU A 197 -16.84 -10.41 2.98
N GLU A 198 -16.69 -10.62 4.28
CA GLU A 198 -17.51 -11.56 5.06
C GLU A 198 -19.00 -11.18 5.10
N ASP A 199 -19.32 -9.89 5.01
CA ASP A 199 -20.68 -9.38 4.84
C ASP A 199 -21.27 -9.57 3.42
N GLY A 200 -20.55 -10.28 2.54
CA GLY A 200 -20.92 -10.50 1.14
C GLY A 200 -20.77 -9.27 0.25
N SER A 201 -20.41 -8.10 0.80
CA SER A 201 -20.14 -6.91 0.00
C SER A 201 -18.87 -7.12 -0.82
N GLN A 202 -18.86 -6.51 -2.02
CA GLN A 202 -17.73 -6.64 -2.94
C GLN A 202 -17.27 -5.27 -3.43
N VAL A 203 -15.96 -5.12 -3.60
CA VAL A 203 -15.32 -4.07 -4.39
C VAL A 203 -14.42 -4.71 -5.44
N GLY A 204 -14.21 -4.03 -6.56
CA GLY A 204 -13.34 -4.52 -7.61
C GLY A 204 -13.06 -3.46 -8.65
N LEU A 205 -11.93 -3.62 -9.35
CA LEU A 205 -11.54 -2.83 -10.51
C LEU A 205 -11.03 -3.77 -11.60
N ALA A 206 -11.03 -3.28 -12.83
CA ALA A 206 -10.48 -4.00 -13.96
C ALA A 206 -9.71 -3.06 -14.89
N THR A 207 -8.83 -3.65 -15.70
CA THR A 207 -8.15 -2.96 -16.79
C THR A 207 -8.19 -3.81 -18.06
N ILE A 208 -8.25 -3.15 -19.22
CA ILE A 208 -8.08 -3.75 -20.54
C ILE A 208 -6.93 -3.00 -21.25
N GLY A 209 -5.86 -3.71 -21.59
CA GLY A 209 -4.65 -3.10 -22.14
C GLY A 209 -4.01 -2.06 -21.19
N GLY A 210 -4.21 -2.22 -19.88
CA GLY A 210 -3.75 -1.27 -18.86
C GLY A 210 -4.62 0.00 -18.69
N ARG A 211 -5.69 0.16 -19.47
CA ARG A 211 -6.67 1.25 -19.30
C ARG A 211 -7.77 0.81 -18.33
N PRO A 212 -8.28 1.66 -17.43
CA PRO A 212 -9.39 1.34 -16.55
C PRO A 212 -10.63 0.85 -17.32
N ALA A 213 -11.31 -0.14 -16.76
CA ALA A 213 -12.54 -0.75 -17.25
C ALA A 213 -13.47 -1.05 -16.06
N THR A 214 -14.78 -1.13 -16.30
CA THR A 214 -15.78 -1.27 -15.23
C THR A 214 -16.19 -2.73 -15.04
N PRO A 215 -15.83 -3.39 -13.93
CA PRO A 215 -16.30 -4.73 -13.62
C PRO A 215 -17.72 -4.71 -13.04
N SER A 216 -18.52 -5.74 -13.32
CA SER A 216 -19.70 -6.08 -12.51
C SER A 216 -19.29 -6.63 -11.15
N ARG A 217 -20.26 -6.89 -10.26
CA ARG A 217 -20.04 -7.85 -9.16
C ARG A 217 -19.73 -9.25 -9.73
N VAL A 218 -19.00 -10.06 -8.97
CA VAL A 218 -18.80 -11.49 -9.27
C VAL A 218 -19.92 -12.30 -8.63
N ASP A 219 -20.55 -13.19 -9.40
CA ASP A 219 -21.32 -14.29 -8.83
C ASP A 219 -20.33 -15.31 -8.25
N VAL A 220 -20.22 -15.34 -6.93
CA VAL A 220 -19.28 -16.19 -6.20
C VAL A 220 -19.58 -17.69 -6.31
N THR A 221 -20.77 -18.06 -6.81
CA THR A 221 -21.19 -19.45 -7.04
C THR A 221 -20.64 -19.96 -8.38
N THR A 222 -20.71 -19.14 -9.43
CA THR A 222 -20.31 -19.53 -10.79
C THR A 222 -18.98 -18.92 -11.26
N GLY A 223 -18.42 -17.97 -10.50
CA GLY A 223 -17.26 -17.16 -10.88
C GLY A 223 -17.55 -16.16 -12.00
N ARG A 224 -18.80 -15.99 -12.44
CA ARG A 224 -19.15 -15.13 -13.57
C ARG A 224 -19.14 -13.65 -13.17
N ALA A 225 -18.55 -12.83 -14.03
CA ALA A 225 -18.64 -11.38 -14.00
C ALA A 225 -18.62 -10.83 -15.44
N THR A 226 -18.82 -9.54 -15.61
CA THR A 226 -18.51 -8.82 -16.86
C THR A 226 -17.51 -7.70 -16.59
N VAL A 227 -16.80 -7.28 -17.63
CA VAL A 227 -15.96 -6.07 -17.66
C VAL A 227 -16.31 -5.30 -18.92
N ASP A 228 -16.86 -4.10 -18.77
CA ASP A 228 -17.46 -3.31 -19.86
C ASP A 228 -18.39 -4.15 -20.78
N GLY A 229 -19.22 -5.00 -20.14
CA GLY A 229 -20.13 -5.93 -20.83
C GLY A 229 -19.48 -7.20 -21.39
N THR A 230 -18.16 -7.30 -21.45
CA THR A 230 -17.46 -8.52 -21.88
C THR A 230 -17.53 -9.58 -20.77
N PRO A 231 -18.06 -10.79 -21.02
CA PRO A 231 -18.13 -11.83 -19.99
C PRO A 231 -16.74 -12.36 -19.62
N VAL A 232 -16.50 -12.54 -18.33
CA VAL A 232 -15.26 -13.10 -17.77
C VAL A 232 -15.57 -14.12 -16.67
N THR A 233 -14.62 -15.02 -16.43
CA THR A 233 -14.64 -15.91 -15.26
C THR A 233 -13.56 -15.44 -14.29
N ALA A 234 -13.97 -14.98 -13.12
CA ALA A 234 -13.11 -14.67 -12.00
C ALA A 234 -13.01 -15.89 -11.08
N THR A 235 -11.78 -16.35 -10.82
CA THR A 235 -11.50 -17.48 -9.93
C THR A 235 -10.88 -16.98 -8.63
N PRO A 236 -11.01 -17.72 -7.51
CA PRO A 236 -10.24 -17.43 -6.30
C PRO A 236 -8.75 -17.33 -6.63
N ALA A 237 -8.08 -16.28 -6.16
CA ALA A 237 -6.69 -16.04 -6.51
C ALA A 237 -5.76 -17.12 -5.91
N ASP A 238 -4.90 -17.68 -6.75
CA ASP A 238 -3.86 -18.61 -6.32
C ASP A 238 -2.50 -17.89 -6.33
N PRO A 239 -1.77 -17.79 -5.20
CA PRO A 239 -0.42 -17.23 -5.15
C PRO A 239 0.58 -17.83 -6.16
N ALA A 240 0.32 -19.04 -6.66
CA ALA A 240 1.13 -19.68 -7.70
C ALA A 240 0.86 -19.20 -9.14
N ARG A 241 -0.13 -18.31 -9.39
CA ARG A 241 -0.56 -17.83 -10.73
C ARG A 241 -0.61 -16.30 -10.82
#